data_AF-A0A550HDK2-F1
#
_entry.id   AF-A0A550HDK2-F1
#
_cell.length_a   1.000
_cell.length_b   1.000
_cell.length_c   1.000
_cell.angle_alpha   90.00
_cell.angle_beta   90.00
_cell.angle_gamma   90.00
#
_symmetry.space_group_name_H-M   'P 1'
#
loop_
_entity.id
_entity.type
_entity.pdbx_description
1 polymer ?
#
loop_
_entity_poly.entity_id
_entity_poly.type
_entity_poly.pdbx_seq_one_letter_code
_entity_poly.pdbx_strand_id
1 'polypeptide(L)'
;MVMSFKHNGVEIEDTFAEGFGMWGSRIIITAATQKWADIAATTMCGFATSVIACDCEAGVESQVHPDDSPDGRPGTAVMVYGFSKGKLAESMLNRIGQCVLTCPSTAVYNGVPTETADEMMDIGKSIRFFGDGYQVKMR
;
A
#
# COMPACT_ATOMS: atom_id res chain seq x y z
N MET A 1 -26.78 -13.78 32.45
CA MET A 1 -26.30 -14.55 31.28
C MET A 1 -25.80 -13.52 30.30
N VAL A 2 -24.50 -13.54 29.97
CA VAL A 2 -23.97 -12.69 28.89
C VAL A 2 -24.65 -13.14 27.60
N MET A 3 -25.14 -12.21 26.79
CA MET A 3 -25.73 -12.55 25.50
C MET A 3 -24.62 -13.05 24.58
N SER A 4 -24.81 -14.21 23.97
CA SER A 4 -23.85 -14.79 23.04
C SER A 4 -24.57 -15.60 21.95
N PHE A 5 -23.95 -15.66 20.79
CA PHE A 5 -24.41 -16.43 19.64
C PHE A 5 -23.49 -17.64 19.43
N LYS A 6 -23.94 -18.65 18.68
CA LYS A 6 -23.09 -19.79 18.30
C LYS A 6 -22.87 -19.82 16.80
N HIS A 7 -21.60 -19.91 16.39
CA HIS A 7 -21.20 -20.15 15.01
C HIS A 7 -20.32 -21.40 14.95
N ASN A 8 -20.75 -22.43 14.20
CA ASN A 8 -20.05 -23.73 14.12
C ASN A 8 -19.67 -24.34 15.49
N GLY A 9 -20.52 -24.13 16.51
CA GLY A 9 -20.27 -24.62 17.87
C GLY A 9 -19.36 -23.75 18.73
N VAL A 10 -18.77 -22.68 18.18
CA VAL A 10 -17.98 -21.68 18.90
C VAL A 10 -18.89 -20.58 19.42
N GLU A 11 -18.69 -20.17 20.67
CA GLU A 11 -19.40 -19.04 21.27
C GLU A 11 -18.85 -17.72 20.74
N ILE A 12 -19.75 -16.85 20.29
CA ILE A 12 -19.47 -15.50 19.81
C ILE A 12 -20.10 -14.54 20.80
N GLU A 13 -19.26 -13.74 21.46
CA GLU A 13 -19.71 -12.72 22.41
C GLU A 13 -20.55 -11.66 21.67
N ASP A 14 -21.70 -11.28 22.25
CA ASP A 14 -22.52 -10.17 21.75
C ASP A 14 -21.85 -8.83 22.13
N THR A 15 -20.82 -8.49 21.37
CA THR A 15 -19.97 -7.32 21.55
C THR A 15 -19.60 -6.71 20.19
N PHE A 16 -18.78 -5.67 20.19
CA PHE A 16 -18.39 -4.96 18.98
C PHE A 16 -16.87 -4.74 18.90
N ALA A 17 -16.39 -4.49 17.69
CA ALA A 17 -15.04 -4.00 17.44
C ALA A 17 -15.10 -2.48 17.19
N GLU A 18 -14.34 -1.71 17.95
CA GLU A 18 -14.22 -0.26 17.75
C GLU A 18 -13.08 0.04 16.77
N GLY A 19 -13.42 0.68 15.65
CA GLY A 19 -12.45 1.15 14.65
C GLY A 19 -12.16 2.64 14.82
N PHE A 20 -11.02 3.08 14.29
CA PHE A 20 -10.60 4.48 14.32
C PHE A 20 -10.38 5.02 12.92
N GLY A 21 -10.64 6.31 12.73
CA GLY A 21 -10.35 6.98 11.46
C GLY A 21 -8.84 7.03 11.21
N MET A 22 -8.41 6.62 10.01
CA MET A 22 -7.02 6.67 9.55
C MET A 22 -6.97 7.17 8.12
N TRP A 23 -5.83 7.75 7.74
CA TRP A 23 -5.54 7.99 6.32
C TRP A 23 -5.04 6.69 5.71
N GLY A 24 -5.66 6.26 4.61
CA GLY A 24 -5.28 5.06 3.87
C GLY A 24 -4.92 5.37 2.43
N SER A 25 -4.00 4.58 1.88
CA SER A 25 -3.70 4.58 0.44
C SER A 25 -3.51 3.15 -0.04
N ARG A 26 -3.73 2.97 -1.34
CA ARG A 26 -3.53 1.73 -2.05
C ARG A 26 -2.64 1.98 -3.26
N ILE A 27 -1.66 1.12 -3.46
CA ILE A 27 -0.77 1.16 -4.62
C ILE A 27 -0.71 -0.21 -5.28
N ILE A 28 -0.40 -0.23 -6.57
CA ILE A 28 -0.13 -1.44 -7.34
C ILE A 28 1.35 -1.41 -7.73
N ILE A 29 2.12 -2.39 -7.29
CA ILE A 29 3.52 -2.56 -7.69
C ILE A 29 3.56 -3.64 -8.76
N THR A 30 3.97 -3.30 -9.97
CA THR A 30 4.16 -4.27 -11.06
C THR A 30 5.65 -4.56 -11.25
N ALA A 31 5.97 -5.73 -11.77
CA ALA A 31 7.36 -6.12 -12.05
C ALA A 31 7.43 -7.07 -13.26
N ALA A 32 8.65 -7.43 -13.69
CA ALA A 32 8.82 -8.38 -14.80
C ALA A 32 8.25 -9.78 -14.51
N THR A 33 8.14 -10.16 -13.23
CA THR A 33 7.54 -11.43 -12.79
C THR A 33 6.81 -11.21 -11.47
N GLN A 34 5.82 -12.05 -11.17
CA GLN A 34 5.10 -12.01 -9.89
C GLN A 34 6.06 -12.08 -8.69
N LYS A 35 7.11 -12.90 -8.78
CA LYS A 35 8.14 -13.01 -7.74
C LYS A 35 8.78 -11.66 -7.41
N TRP A 36 9.10 -10.84 -8.41
CA TRP A 36 9.73 -9.53 -8.19
C TRP A 36 8.75 -8.49 -7.62
N ALA A 37 7.48 -8.54 -8.05
CA ALA A 37 6.43 -7.70 -7.48
C ALA A 37 6.21 -8.05 -5.99
N ASP A 38 6.13 -9.34 -5.66
CA ASP A 38 5.96 -9.82 -4.29
C ASP A 38 7.17 -9.48 -3.39
N ILE A 39 8.40 -9.53 -3.91
CA ILE A 39 9.60 -9.10 -3.18
C ILE A 39 9.52 -7.62 -2.83
N ALA A 40 9.16 -6.76 -3.79
CA ALA A 40 9.02 -5.31 -3.55
C ALA A 40 7.91 -5.02 -2.52
N ALA A 41 6.75 -5.66 -2.68
CA ALA A 41 5.61 -5.51 -1.78
C ALA A 41 5.94 -5.98 -0.36
N THR A 42 6.50 -7.19 -0.21
CA THR A 42 6.89 -7.73 1.09
C THR A 42 7.93 -6.85 1.78
N THR A 43 8.93 -6.37 1.04
CA THR A 43 9.97 -5.49 1.58
C THR A 43 9.38 -4.16 2.05
N MET A 44 8.50 -3.54 1.26
CA MET A 44 7.87 -2.28 1.66
C MET A 44 6.85 -2.43 2.79
N CYS A 45 6.27 -3.62 3.00
CA CYS A 45 5.38 -3.90 4.13
C CYS A 45 6.15 -4.30 5.41
N GLY A 46 7.47 -4.52 5.32
CA GLY A 46 8.31 -4.78 6.49
C GLY A 46 8.34 -3.60 7.46
N PHE A 47 8.49 -3.87 8.76
CA PHE A 47 8.55 -2.85 9.82
C PHE A 47 7.37 -1.86 9.78
N ALA A 48 6.15 -2.35 9.52
CA ALA A 48 4.94 -1.53 9.38
C ALA A 48 3.73 -2.16 10.11
N THR A 49 3.93 -2.63 11.34
CA THR A 49 2.91 -3.41 12.07
C THR A 49 1.93 -2.54 12.84
N SER A 50 2.38 -1.41 13.38
CA SER A 50 1.51 -0.51 14.15
C SER A 50 2.04 0.90 14.13
N VAL A 51 1.17 1.87 13.86
CA VAL A 51 1.50 3.31 13.90
C VAL A 51 1.87 3.83 15.29
N ILE A 52 1.75 3.00 16.35
CA ILE A 52 2.22 3.31 17.71
C ILE A 52 3.75 3.47 17.74
N ALA A 53 4.48 2.66 16.97
CA ALA A 53 5.95 2.65 17.00
C ALA A 53 6.62 2.41 15.63
N CYS A 54 5.85 2.06 14.60
CA CYS A 54 6.28 2.11 13.20
C CYS A 54 5.87 3.47 12.59
N ASP A 55 6.49 3.82 11.47
CA ASP A 55 6.15 5.02 10.67
C ASP A 55 4.76 4.91 10.01
N CYS A 56 4.33 3.71 9.64
CA CYS A 56 3.01 3.40 9.10
C CYS A 56 2.52 2.00 9.50
N GLU A 57 1.27 1.70 9.14
CA GLU A 57 0.75 0.33 9.01
C GLU A 57 0.70 -0.04 7.54
N ALA A 58 1.21 -1.21 7.14
CA ALA A 58 1.18 -1.62 5.74
C ALA A 58 1.02 -3.14 5.58
N GLY A 59 0.31 -3.54 4.54
CA GLY A 59 0.06 -4.95 4.25
C GLY A 59 -0.13 -5.23 2.76
N VAL A 60 0.25 -6.42 2.35
CA VAL A 60 -0.07 -6.96 1.03
C VAL A 60 -1.57 -7.27 1.00
N GLU A 61 -2.27 -6.72 0.02
CA GLU A 61 -3.71 -6.92 -0.16
C GLU A 61 -3.96 -8.14 -1.06
N SER A 62 -3.40 -8.13 -2.27
CA SER A 62 -3.69 -9.14 -3.29
C SER A 62 -2.64 -9.14 -4.40
N GLN A 63 -2.55 -10.25 -5.13
CA GLN A 63 -1.85 -10.28 -6.41
C GLN A 63 -2.76 -9.69 -7.50
N VAL A 64 -2.16 -9.01 -8.48
CA VAL A 64 -2.85 -8.36 -9.60
C VAL A 64 -2.45 -9.06 -10.89
N HIS A 65 -3.43 -9.56 -11.63
CA HIS A 65 -3.20 -10.20 -12.91
C HIS A 65 -2.70 -9.17 -13.94
N PRO A 66 -1.81 -9.54 -14.88
CA PRO A 66 -1.33 -8.63 -15.93
C PRO A 66 -2.45 -7.90 -16.69
N ASP A 67 -3.57 -8.56 -16.96
CA ASP A 67 -4.70 -7.96 -17.69
C ASP A 67 -5.42 -6.85 -16.89
N ASP A 68 -5.26 -6.85 -15.57
CA ASP A 68 -5.86 -5.87 -14.65
C ASP A 68 -4.86 -4.78 -14.25
N SER A 69 -3.59 -4.88 -14.67
CA SER A 69 -2.54 -3.95 -14.26
C SER A 69 -2.36 -2.81 -15.27
N PRO A 70 -1.94 -1.61 -14.81
CA PRO A 70 -1.82 -0.44 -15.71
C PRO A 70 -0.80 -0.58 -16.83
N ASP A 71 0.16 -1.49 -16.72
CA ASP A 71 1.25 -1.68 -17.69
C ASP A 71 1.31 -3.09 -18.30
N GLY A 72 0.29 -3.92 -18.08
CA GLY A 72 0.20 -5.25 -18.65
C GLY A 72 1.19 -6.26 -18.04
N ARG A 73 1.75 -5.97 -16.86
CA ARG A 73 2.71 -6.83 -16.14
C ARG A 73 2.11 -7.38 -14.84
N PRO A 74 2.58 -8.53 -14.33
CA PRO A 74 2.11 -9.07 -13.06
C PRO A 74 2.42 -8.09 -11.93
N GLY A 75 1.52 -7.99 -10.96
CA GLY A 75 1.66 -7.03 -9.87
C GLY A 75 1.15 -7.53 -8.52
N THR A 76 1.36 -6.69 -7.51
CA THR A 76 0.95 -6.91 -6.13
C THR A 76 0.41 -5.61 -5.58
N ALA A 77 -0.83 -5.63 -5.08
CA ALA A 77 -1.46 -4.50 -4.43
C ALA A 77 -1.06 -4.42 -2.95
N VAL A 78 -0.78 -3.21 -2.48
CA VAL A 78 -0.39 -2.92 -1.10
C VAL A 78 -1.26 -1.81 -0.56
N MET A 79 -1.73 -1.98 0.67
CA MET A 79 -2.38 -0.93 1.45
C MET A 79 -1.41 -0.36 2.48
N VAL A 80 -1.44 0.96 2.65
CA VAL A 80 -0.63 1.70 3.63
C VAL A 80 -1.52 2.68 4.38
N TYR A 81 -1.39 2.71 5.70
CA TYR A 81 -2.18 3.54 6.60
C TYR A 81 -1.28 4.38 7.50
N GLY A 82 -1.75 5.60 7.81
CA GLY A 82 -1.06 6.52 8.70
C GLY A 82 -2.03 7.38 9.50
N PHE A 83 -1.57 7.87 10.66
CA PHE A 83 -2.38 8.73 11.54
C PHE A 83 -2.78 10.07 10.91
N SER A 84 -1.97 10.58 9.97
CA SER A 84 -2.26 11.82 9.25
C SER A 84 -1.81 11.70 7.81
N LYS A 85 -2.40 12.51 6.93
CA LYS A 85 -1.98 12.63 5.53
C LYS A 85 -0.48 12.87 5.39
N GLY A 86 0.09 13.78 6.20
CA GLY A 86 1.52 14.10 6.15
C GLY A 86 2.40 12.91 6.50
N LYS A 87 2.05 12.17 7.55
CA LYS A 87 2.78 10.97 7.98
C LYS A 87 2.65 9.81 6.99
N LEU A 88 1.47 9.64 6.40
CA LEU A 88 1.26 8.66 5.33
C LEU A 88 2.11 9.01 4.10
N ALA A 89 2.11 10.28 3.66
CA ALA A 89 2.90 10.73 2.52
C ALA A 89 4.42 10.56 2.75
N GLU A 90 4.91 10.90 3.94
CA GLU A 90 6.31 10.69 4.36
C GLU A 90 6.70 9.21 4.28
N SER A 91 5.88 8.33 4.88
CA SER A 91 6.13 6.89 4.90
C SER A 91 6.09 6.28 3.50
N MET A 92 5.11 6.66 2.67
CA MET A 92 5.02 6.21 1.28
C MET A 92 6.21 6.67 0.45
N LEU A 93 6.66 7.92 0.61
CA LEU A 93 7.84 8.44 -0.09
C LEU A 93 9.09 7.64 0.25
N ASN A 94 9.34 7.41 1.54
CA ASN A 94 10.50 6.65 2.01
C ASN A 94 10.44 5.19 1.53
N ARG A 95 9.29 4.53 1.68
CA ARG A 95 9.13 3.11 1.35
C ARG A 95 9.15 2.87 -0.15
N ILE A 96 8.49 3.70 -0.96
CA ILE A 96 8.58 3.59 -2.42
C ILE A 96 10.01 3.90 -2.88
N GLY A 97 10.65 4.93 -2.34
CA GLY A 97 12.01 5.32 -2.70
C GLY A 97 13.09 4.31 -2.31
N GLN A 98 12.93 3.59 -1.20
CA GLN A 98 13.97 2.70 -0.65
C GLN A 98 13.67 1.21 -0.78
N CYS A 99 12.41 0.82 -1.06
CA CYS A 99 12.03 -0.58 -1.22
C CYS A 99 11.55 -0.89 -2.64
N VAL A 100 10.79 0.01 -3.28
CA VAL A 100 10.22 -0.26 -4.61
C VAL A 100 11.17 0.20 -5.72
N LEU A 101 11.62 1.46 -5.70
CA LEU A 101 12.56 2.03 -6.68
C LEU A 101 13.87 1.23 -6.78
N THR A 102 14.33 0.68 -5.66
CA THR A 102 15.56 -0.11 -5.55
C THR A 102 15.37 -1.57 -5.96
N CYS A 103 14.12 -2.05 -6.04
CA CYS A 103 13.82 -3.42 -6.43
C CYS A 103 13.83 -3.56 -7.97
N PRO A 104 14.51 -4.56 -8.54
CA PRO A 104 14.61 -4.72 -9.99
C PRO A 104 13.26 -4.79 -10.69
N SER A 105 13.18 -4.13 -11.85
CA SER A 105 12.05 -4.15 -12.78
C SER A 105 10.74 -3.53 -12.29
N THR A 106 10.70 -2.92 -11.11
CA THR A 106 9.43 -2.43 -10.55
C THR A 106 8.90 -1.19 -11.27
N ALA A 107 7.58 -1.06 -11.26
CA ALA A 107 6.87 0.22 -11.43
C ALA A 107 5.78 0.31 -10.35
N VAL A 108 5.37 1.53 -10.00
CA VAL A 108 4.36 1.78 -8.97
C VAL A 108 3.25 2.66 -9.52
N TYR A 109 2.00 2.26 -9.27
CA TYR A 109 0.80 2.93 -9.76
C TYR A 109 -0.15 3.22 -8.61
N ASN A 110 -0.96 4.26 -8.78
CA ASN A 110 -2.06 4.53 -7.87
C ASN A 110 -3.07 3.38 -7.94
N GLY A 111 -3.42 2.82 -6.79
CA GLY A 111 -4.42 1.77 -6.65
C GLY A 111 -5.75 2.26 -6.09
N VAL A 112 -5.86 3.54 -5.70
CA VAL A 112 -7.10 4.15 -5.20
C VAL A 112 -7.91 4.72 -6.38
N PRO A 113 -9.19 4.37 -6.55
CA PRO A 113 -10.05 5.00 -7.55
C PRO A 113 -10.14 6.50 -7.32
N THR A 114 -9.80 7.30 -8.34
CA THR A 114 -9.66 8.75 -8.22
C THR A 114 -10.96 9.47 -7.88
N GLU A 115 -12.09 8.89 -8.28
CA GLU A 115 -13.44 9.38 -8.03
C GLU A 115 -13.88 9.20 -6.58
N THR A 116 -13.26 8.29 -5.84
CA THR A 116 -13.52 8.06 -4.41
C THR A 116 -12.36 8.51 -3.52
N ALA A 117 -11.32 9.11 -4.09
CA ALA A 117 -10.17 9.57 -3.32
C ALA A 117 -10.49 10.90 -2.65
N ASP A 118 -10.30 10.98 -1.33
CA ASP A 118 -10.43 12.23 -0.59
C ASP A 118 -9.39 13.26 -1.06
N GLU A 119 -8.14 12.82 -1.25
CA GLU A 119 -7.03 13.65 -1.72
C GLU A 119 -5.96 12.86 -2.49
N MET A 120 -5.24 13.54 -3.38
CA MET A 120 -4.09 12.99 -4.09
C MET A 120 -2.76 13.34 -3.41
N MET A 121 -1.81 12.41 -3.42
CA MET A 121 -0.45 12.61 -2.89
C MET A 121 0.59 12.66 -4.02
N ASP A 122 1.44 13.69 -3.99
CA ASP A 122 2.45 13.98 -5.01
C ASP A 122 3.73 13.09 -4.87
N ILE A 123 3.60 11.79 -4.58
CA ILE A 123 4.75 10.91 -4.28
C ILE A 123 5.71 10.78 -5.47
N GLY A 124 5.21 10.43 -6.66
CA GLY A 124 6.04 10.32 -7.86
C GLY A 124 6.69 11.65 -8.26
N LYS A 125 6.02 12.78 -7.98
CA LYS A 125 6.56 14.13 -8.20
C LYS A 125 7.76 14.42 -7.29
N SER A 126 7.76 13.88 -6.07
CA SER A 126 8.89 13.98 -5.14
C SER A 126 10.03 13.02 -5.54
N ILE A 127 9.72 11.76 -5.87
CA ILE A 127 10.73 10.75 -6.22
C ILE A 127 11.52 11.13 -7.47
N ARG A 128 10.89 11.75 -8.47
CA ARG A 128 11.53 12.06 -9.76
C ARG A 128 12.83 12.88 -9.64
N PHE A 129 13.02 13.64 -8.56
CA PHE A 129 14.22 14.44 -8.34
C PHE A 129 15.48 13.56 -8.16
N PHE A 130 15.32 12.28 -7.80
CA PHE A 130 16.40 11.30 -7.81
C PHE A 130 17.03 11.12 -9.20
N GLY A 131 16.30 11.44 -10.27
CA GLY A 131 16.81 11.41 -11.64
C GLY A 131 17.76 12.56 -12.00
N ASP A 132 18.05 13.49 -11.08
CA ASP A 132 19.04 14.56 -11.23
C ASP A 132 18.92 15.36 -12.55
N GLY A 133 17.68 15.66 -12.97
CA GLY A 133 17.38 16.43 -14.17
C GLY A 133 17.12 15.59 -15.43
N TYR A 134 17.39 14.28 -15.40
CA TYR A 134 17.17 13.37 -16.54
C TYR A 134 15.77 12.75 -16.55
N GLN A 135 14.96 12.97 -15.52
CA GLN A 135 13.58 12.47 -15.46
C GLN A 135 12.72 13.08 -16.58
N VAL A 136 11.89 12.24 -17.21
CA VAL A 136 10.94 12.66 -18.25
C VAL A 136 9.52 12.35 -17.80
N LYS A 137 8.60 13.28 -18.03
CA LYS A 137 7.17 13.05 -17.82
C LYS A 137 6.56 12.47 -19.09
N MET A 138 6.00 11.27 -18.99
CA MET A 138 5.18 10.66 -20.04
C MET A 138 3.70 10.67 -19.60
N ARG A 139 2.78 10.64 -20.56
CA ARG A 139 1.32 10.66 -20.33
C ARG A 139 0.74 9.32 -20.71
#